data_AF-A0A428X633-F1
#
_entry.id   AF-A0A428X633-F1
#
_cell.length_a   1.000
_cell.length_b   1.000
_cell.length_c   1.000
_cell.angle_alpha   90.00
_cell.angle_beta   90.00
_cell.angle_gamma   90.00
#
_symmetry.space_group_name_H-M   'P 1'
#
loop_
_entity.id
_entity.type
_entity.pdbx_description
1 polymer ?
#
loop_
_entity_poly.entity_id
_entity_poly.type
_entity_poly.pdbx_seq_one_letter_code
_entity_poly.pdbx_strand_id
1 'polypeptide(L)'
;MKRGLIRAVTAVTMAVAAAVGFVVPATAATSGRVSPAGAVANGTYRWANANSGLCLAYAVDKRGANRQEGCDGSDYTIYWDAVNVGGDNYRLINEHNGQCLSIWRGDTGDNAQVGIYACVDTPAEIFTLVPATSPAFAGAYQFVNVNSGKCVAVGGARTNYGAWVIQWTCAQSGEFMWRPYS
;
A
#
# COMPACT_ATOMS: atom_id res chain seq x y z
N MET A 1 88.14 -36.52 41.24
CA MET A 1 88.08 -36.04 42.64
C MET A 1 86.72 -35.40 42.89
N LYS A 2 86.05 -35.78 43.99
CA LYS A 2 85.00 -35.12 44.79
C LYS A 2 83.90 -34.29 44.05
N ARG A 3 82.65 -34.76 44.03
CA ARG A 3 81.52 -34.49 44.97
C ARG A 3 80.72 -33.21 44.65
N GLY A 4 79.40 -33.34 44.56
CA GLY A 4 78.47 -32.22 44.79
C GLY A 4 77.10 -32.37 44.13
N LEU A 5 76.12 -32.97 44.83
CA LEU A 5 74.70 -32.81 44.54
C LEU A 5 74.25 -31.40 44.95
N ILE A 6 73.47 -30.72 44.09
CA ILE A 6 72.55 -29.66 44.51
C ILE A 6 71.21 -29.87 43.78
N ARG A 7 70.16 -30.14 44.57
CA ARG A 7 68.75 -30.06 44.14
C ARG A 7 68.37 -28.58 44.07
N ALA A 8 67.87 -28.12 42.93
CA ALA A 8 67.23 -26.81 42.79
C ALA A 8 65.77 -27.00 42.38
N VAL A 9 64.89 -26.35 43.13
CA VAL A 9 63.44 -26.31 42.97
C VAL A 9 63.08 -25.13 42.05
N THR A 10 61.88 -25.21 41.48
CA THR A 10 61.03 -24.12 40.95
C THR A 10 61.28 -23.61 39.53
N ALA A 11 60.28 -23.77 38.66
CA ALA A 11 59.34 -22.70 38.30
C ALA A 11 58.22 -23.26 37.41
N VAL A 12 56.96 -23.17 37.84
CA VAL A 12 55.81 -23.36 36.95
C VAL A 12 55.58 -22.03 36.26
N THR A 13 55.98 -21.91 35.00
CA THR A 13 55.66 -20.76 34.16
C THR A 13 54.24 -20.88 33.63
N MET A 14 53.33 -20.00 34.05
CA MET A 14 52.04 -19.82 33.38
C MET A 14 52.26 -19.10 32.06
N ALA A 15 51.90 -19.76 30.95
CA ALA A 15 51.83 -19.12 29.64
C ALA A 15 50.51 -18.34 29.54
N VAL A 16 50.59 -17.01 29.43
CA VAL A 16 49.44 -16.16 29.09
C VAL A 16 49.25 -16.24 27.57
N ALA A 17 48.16 -16.86 27.13
CA ALA A 17 47.77 -16.85 25.72
C ALA A 17 47.07 -15.52 25.39
N ALA A 18 47.71 -14.69 24.57
CA ALA A 18 47.09 -13.49 24.02
C ALA A 18 46.07 -13.90 22.93
N ALA A 19 44.78 -13.82 23.24
CA ALA A 19 43.72 -13.97 22.24
C ALA A 19 43.62 -12.67 21.43
N VAL A 20 44.00 -12.73 20.15
CA VAL A 20 43.80 -11.63 19.21
C VAL A 20 42.32 -11.59 18.85
N GLY A 21 41.58 -10.65 19.45
CA GLY A 21 40.17 -10.43 19.16
C GLY A 21 39.99 -9.84 17.76
N PHE A 22 39.43 -10.61 16.83
CA PHE A 22 39.02 -10.11 15.52
C PHE A 22 37.69 -9.37 15.68
N VAL A 23 37.70 -8.04 15.60
CA VAL A 23 36.47 -7.24 15.61
C VAL A 23 35.89 -7.25 14.20
N VAL A 24 34.84 -8.03 13.96
CA VAL A 24 34.07 -7.93 12.73
C VAL A 24 33.12 -6.75 12.89
N PRO A 25 33.13 -5.73 12.01
CA PRO A 25 32.13 -4.68 12.06
C PRO A 25 30.77 -5.30 11.73
N ALA A 26 29.81 -5.19 12.65
CA ALA A 26 28.44 -5.57 12.39
C ALA A 26 27.85 -4.59 11.37
N THR A 27 27.76 -5.01 10.11
CA THR A 27 26.94 -4.30 9.13
C THR A 27 25.49 -4.41 9.60
N ALA A 28 24.88 -3.27 9.94
CA ALA A 28 23.45 -3.20 10.16
C ALA A 28 22.78 -3.64 8.85
N ALA A 29 22.17 -4.82 8.86
CA ALA A 29 21.28 -5.24 7.80
C ALA A 29 20.12 -4.23 7.78
N THR A 30 20.12 -3.34 6.79
CA THR A 30 18.88 -2.70 6.36
C THR A 30 17.94 -3.82 5.98
N SER A 31 16.98 -4.11 6.86
CA SER A 31 15.83 -4.94 6.55
C SER A 31 15.05 -4.21 5.45
N GLY A 32 15.46 -4.40 4.20
CA GLY A 32 14.62 -4.12 3.05
C GLY A 32 13.39 -4.99 3.23
N ARG A 33 12.28 -4.39 3.67
CA ARG A 33 10.99 -5.05 3.61
C ARG A 33 10.81 -5.38 2.14
N VAL A 34 10.84 -6.66 1.82
CA VAL A 34 10.27 -7.15 0.58
C VAL A 34 8.81 -6.73 0.68
N SER A 35 8.43 -5.68 -0.06
CA SER A 35 7.03 -5.40 -0.31
C SER A 35 6.43 -6.71 -0.81
N PRO A 36 5.40 -7.28 -0.16
CA PRO A 36 4.81 -8.51 -0.65
C PRO A 36 4.40 -8.28 -2.11
N ALA A 37 4.62 -9.29 -2.96
CA ALA A 37 4.16 -9.23 -4.34
C ALA A 37 2.66 -8.85 -4.34
N GLY A 38 2.33 -7.67 -4.87
CA GLY A 38 0.98 -7.10 -4.79
C GLY A 38 0.81 -5.89 -3.89
N ALA A 39 1.84 -5.41 -3.18
CA ALA A 39 1.76 -4.10 -2.52
C ALA A 39 1.97 -2.96 -3.54
N VAL A 40 1.15 -1.92 -3.45
CA VAL A 40 1.27 -0.71 -4.26
C VAL A 40 2.31 0.21 -3.60
N ALA A 41 3.31 0.66 -4.34
CA ALA A 41 4.28 1.60 -3.79
C ALA A 41 3.61 2.93 -3.43
N ASN A 42 4.15 3.66 -2.46
CA ASN A 42 3.67 5.01 -2.22
C ASN A 42 3.99 5.88 -3.44
N GLY A 43 3.03 6.69 -3.88
CA GLY A 43 3.20 7.58 -5.01
C GLY A 43 1.88 7.99 -5.64
N THR A 44 1.97 8.84 -6.65
CA THR A 44 0.82 9.35 -7.39
C THR A 44 0.47 8.41 -8.53
N TYR A 45 -0.82 8.06 -8.61
CA TYR A 45 -1.36 7.18 -9.63
C TYR A 45 -2.62 7.76 -10.24
N ARG A 46 -2.87 7.39 -11.49
CA ARG A 46 -4.23 7.34 -12.03
C ARG A 46 -4.72 5.91 -11.87
N TRP A 47 -6.01 5.72 -11.60
CA TRP A 47 -6.59 4.39 -11.36
C TRP A 47 -7.61 4.08 -12.44
N ALA A 48 -7.23 3.31 -13.46
CA ALA A 48 -8.11 2.94 -14.56
C ALA A 48 -8.99 1.75 -14.18
N ASN A 49 -10.31 1.89 -14.35
CA ASN A 49 -11.24 0.80 -14.18
C ASN A 49 -11.04 -0.25 -15.28
N ALA A 50 -10.97 -1.54 -14.91
CA ALA A 50 -10.65 -2.60 -15.86
C ALA A 50 -11.78 -2.91 -16.85
N ASN A 51 -13.03 -2.49 -16.57
CA ASN A 51 -14.16 -2.66 -17.48
C ASN A 51 -14.26 -1.53 -18.52
N SER A 52 -14.00 -0.28 -18.13
CA SER A 52 -14.18 0.89 -19.01
C SER A 52 -12.88 1.46 -19.57
N GLY A 53 -11.74 1.22 -18.92
CA GLY A 53 -10.48 1.92 -19.20
C GLY A 53 -10.47 3.38 -18.74
N LEU A 54 -11.51 3.85 -18.05
CA LEU A 54 -11.62 5.21 -17.53
C LEU A 54 -11.09 5.31 -16.10
N CYS A 55 -10.54 6.47 -15.76
CA CYS A 55 -9.84 6.71 -14.51
C CYS A 55 -10.78 7.18 -13.41
N LEU A 56 -10.51 6.75 -12.18
CA LEU A 56 -11.13 7.27 -10.97
C LEU A 56 -10.88 8.78 -10.88
N ALA A 57 -11.95 9.54 -10.76
CA ALA A 57 -11.97 10.99 -10.68
C ALA A 57 -12.90 11.42 -9.54
N TYR A 58 -12.73 12.63 -9.01
CA TYR A 58 -13.78 13.25 -8.21
C TYR A 58 -14.55 14.29 -9.04
N ALA A 59 -15.82 14.51 -8.71
CA ALA A 59 -16.65 15.51 -9.35
C ALA A 59 -16.63 16.83 -8.58
N VAL A 60 -16.03 17.86 -9.20
CA VAL A 60 -15.94 19.23 -8.64
C VAL A 60 -17.31 19.87 -8.38
N ASP A 61 -18.30 19.54 -9.21
CA ASP A 61 -19.63 20.15 -9.23
C ASP A 61 -20.70 19.32 -8.51
N LYS A 62 -20.31 18.19 -7.90
CA LYS A 62 -21.24 17.22 -7.30
C LYS A 62 -20.82 16.85 -5.88
N ARG A 63 -20.42 17.87 -5.10
CA ARG A 63 -20.00 17.74 -3.69
C ARG A 63 -18.87 16.73 -3.47
N GLY A 64 -17.98 16.57 -4.44
CA GLY A 64 -16.85 15.65 -4.33
C GLY A 64 -17.23 14.17 -4.52
N ALA A 65 -18.41 13.86 -5.03
CA ALA A 65 -18.77 12.50 -5.41
C ALA A 65 -17.82 11.97 -6.49
N ASN A 66 -17.40 10.71 -6.42
CA ASN A 66 -16.46 10.17 -7.38
C ASN A 66 -17.14 9.66 -8.65
N ARG A 67 -16.44 9.85 -9.77
CA ARG A 67 -16.87 9.45 -11.11
C ARG A 67 -15.72 8.77 -11.85
N GLN A 68 -15.99 8.20 -13.02
CA GLN A 68 -14.93 7.82 -13.96
C GLN A 68 -14.78 8.86 -15.08
N GLU A 69 -13.55 9.13 -15.52
CA GLU A 69 -13.22 10.13 -16.54
C GLU A 69 -12.05 9.67 -17.43
N GLY A 70 -11.76 10.38 -18.52
CA GLY A 70 -10.61 10.11 -19.38
C GLY A 70 -9.29 10.03 -18.62
N CYS A 71 -8.47 9.03 -18.95
CA CYS A 71 -7.15 8.84 -18.34
C CYS A 71 -6.04 9.68 -19.00
N ASP A 72 -6.33 10.51 -20.00
CA ASP A 72 -5.34 11.21 -20.83
C ASP A 72 -4.60 12.36 -20.14
N GLY A 73 -4.98 12.69 -18.90
CA GLY A 73 -4.38 13.75 -18.10
C GLY A 73 -5.00 15.13 -18.33
N SER A 74 -6.03 15.24 -19.16
CA SER A 74 -6.76 16.50 -19.38
C SER A 74 -7.62 16.91 -18.18
N ASP A 75 -8.06 15.93 -17.36
CA ASP A 75 -8.78 16.18 -16.12
C ASP A 75 -7.79 16.12 -14.93
N TYR A 76 -7.68 17.22 -14.17
CA TYR A 76 -6.78 17.31 -13.01
C TYR A 76 -7.28 16.55 -11.77
N THR A 77 -8.52 16.07 -11.78
CA THR A 77 -9.15 15.36 -10.65
C THR A 77 -8.81 13.87 -10.59
N ILE A 78 -8.07 13.34 -11.58
CA ILE A 78 -7.81 11.89 -11.73
C ILE A 78 -6.54 11.39 -11.03
N TYR A 79 -5.78 12.29 -10.40
CA TYR A 79 -4.51 11.96 -9.76
C TYR A 79 -4.70 11.70 -8.26
N TRP A 80 -4.22 10.54 -7.81
CA TRP A 80 -4.39 10.06 -6.44
C TRP A 80 -3.07 9.57 -5.87
N ASP A 81 -2.63 10.18 -4.78
CA ASP A 81 -1.53 9.69 -3.97
C ASP A 81 -1.99 8.47 -3.16
N ALA A 82 -1.39 7.32 -3.43
CA ALA A 82 -1.51 6.14 -2.59
C ALA A 82 -0.50 6.23 -1.45
N VAL A 83 -1.00 6.30 -0.22
CA VAL A 83 -0.19 6.35 1.00
C VAL A 83 -0.49 5.12 1.85
N ASN A 84 0.47 4.22 1.97
CA ASN A 84 0.36 3.04 2.84
C ASN A 84 0.27 3.47 4.31
N VAL A 85 -0.79 3.05 4.99
CA VAL A 85 -1.03 3.32 6.42
C VAL A 85 -0.81 2.08 7.30
N GLY A 86 -0.25 1.02 6.73
CA GLY A 86 0.11 -0.22 7.41
C GLY A 86 -0.44 -1.47 6.72
N GLY A 87 0.40 -2.51 6.57
CA GLY A 87 0.03 -3.73 5.85
C GLY A 87 -0.37 -3.41 4.41
N ASP A 88 -1.53 -3.90 3.98
CA ASP A 88 -2.11 -3.63 2.66
C ASP A 88 -3.16 -2.51 2.67
N ASN A 89 -3.20 -1.71 3.74
CA ASN A 89 -4.14 -0.60 3.89
C ASN A 89 -3.55 0.71 3.40
N TYR A 90 -4.33 1.46 2.64
CA TYR A 90 -3.93 2.71 2.04
C TYR A 90 -4.98 3.78 2.24
N ARG A 91 -4.49 5.01 2.27
CA ARG A 91 -5.25 6.21 1.99
C ARG A 91 -5.00 6.61 0.55
N LEU A 92 -6.06 6.95 -0.17
CA LEU A 92 -5.99 7.52 -1.52
C LEU A 92 -6.32 9.00 -1.44
N ILE A 93 -5.33 9.87 -1.58
CA ILE A 93 -5.46 11.33 -1.45
C ILE A 93 -5.49 11.93 -2.84
N ASN A 94 -6.50 12.72 -3.15
CA ASN A 94 -6.54 13.42 -4.42
C ASN A 94 -5.47 14.52 -4.45
N GLU A 95 -4.59 14.49 -5.46
CA GLU A 95 -3.44 15.41 -5.54
C GLU A 95 -3.88 16.87 -5.65
N HIS A 96 -5.01 17.14 -6.33
CA HIS A 96 -5.46 18.50 -6.59
C HIS A 96 -5.94 19.25 -5.34
N ASN A 97 -6.57 18.57 -4.38
CA ASN A 97 -7.19 19.23 -3.22
C ASN A 97 -6.82 18.64 -1.86
N GLY A 98 -5.99 17.60 -1.81
CA GLY A 98 -5.54 16.97 -0.57
C GLY A 98 -6.63 16.21 0.19
N GLN A 99 -7.79 15.95 -0.43
CA GLN A 99 -8.90 15.23 0.19
C GLN A 99 -8.81 13.72 -0.07
N CYS A 100 -9.29 12.95 0.88
CA CYS A 100 -9.24 11.50 0.86
C CYS A 100 -10.43 10.90 0.13
N LEU A 101 -10.19 9.85 -0.67
CA LEU A 101 -11.22 8.89 -1.05
C LEU A 101 -11.92 8.38 0.21
N SER A 102 -13.24 8.40 0.23
CA SER A 102 -14.00 8.08 1.43
C SER A 102 -15.43 7.66 1.11
N ILE A 103 -15.98 6.79 1.95
CA ILE A 103 -17.39 6.40 1.89
C ILE A 103 -18.22 7.46 2.63
N TRP A 104 -19.19 8.07 1.94
CA TRP A 104 -20.02 9.11 2.53
C TRP A 104 -20.68 8.63 3.82
N ARG A 105 -20.42 9.38 4.91
CA ARG A 105 -20.92 9.09 6.28
C ARG A 105 -20.53 7.70 6.82
N GLY A 106 -19.56 7.02 6.22
CA GLY A 106 -19.20 5.65 6.59
C GLY A 106 -20.34 4.65 6.41
N ASP A 107 -21.29 4.94 5.52
CA ASP A 107 -22.39 4.04 5.18
C ASP A 107 -21.82 2.67 4.78
N THR A 108 -22.42 1.58 5.24
CA THR A 108 -21.98 0.20 4.95
C THR A 108 -22.89 -0.51 3.94
N GLY A 109 -23.89 0.19 3.40
CA GLY A 109 -24.81 -0.32 2.40
C GLY A 109 -24.22 -0.37 0.98
N ASP A 110 -24.77 -1.25 0.16
CA ASP A 110 -24.56 -1.19 -1.29
C ASP A 110 -25.11 0.12 -1.86
N ASN A 111 -24.48 0.60 -2.92
CA ASN A 111 -24.82 1.87 -3.56
C ASN A 111 -24.52 3.12 -2.71
N ALA A 112 -23.82 2.98 -1.58
CA ALA A 112 -23.34 4.14 -0.87
C ALA A 112 -22.31 4.89 -1.72
N GLN A 113 -22.35 6.22 -1.62
CA GLN A 113 -21.51 7.10 -2.39
C GLN A 113 -20.04 6.97 -1.96
N VAL A 114 -19.16 6.78 -2.94
CA VAL A 114 -17.74 7.02 -2.79
C VAL A 114 -17.48 8.46 -3.22
N GLY A 115 -16.74 9.22 -2.43
CA GLY A 115 -16.43 10.61 -2.71
C GLY A 115 -15.11 11.04 -2.09
N ILE A 116 -14.90 12.35 -2.01
CA ILE A 116 -13.75 12.96 -1.35
C ILE A 116 -14.17 13.76 -0.11
N TYR A 117 -13.47 13.54 1.01
CA TYR A 117 -13.64 14.31 2.25
C TYR A 117 -12.30 14.63 2.88
N ALA A 118 -12.29 15.55 3.84
CA ALA A 118 -11.08 15.84 4.61
C ALA A 118 -10.53 14.55 5.21
N CYS A 119 -9.21 14.35 5.12
CA CYS A 119 -8.55 13.21 5.72
C CYS A 119 -8.55 13.35 7.24
N VAL A 120 -9.35 12.52 7.93
CA VAL A 120 -9.52 12.56 9.40
C VAL A 120 -9.31 11.19 10.05
N ASP A 121 -8.61 10.29 9.35
CA ASP A 121 -8.17 8.98 9.86
C ASP A 121 -9.34 8.06 10.28
N THR A 122 -10.49 8.17 9.61
CA THR A 122 -11.63 7.28 9.86
C THR A 122 -11.52 5.98 9.04
N PRO A 123 -12.10 4.85 9.51
CA PRO A 123 -12.21 3.62 8.73
C PRO A 123 -12.91 3.79 7.36
N ALA A 124 -13.73 4.84 7.18
CA ALA A 124 -14.39 5.14 5.91
C ALA A 124 -13.42 5.65 4.83
N GLU A 125 -12.23 6.11 5.20
CA GLU A 125 -11.20 6.66 4.30
C GLU A 125 -10.04 5.69 4.01
N ILE A 126 -10.04 4.53 4.67
CA ILE A 126 -8.97 3.54 4.54
C ILE A 126 -9.47 2.36 3.69
N PHE A 127 -8.63 1.97 2.74
CA PHE A 127 -8.93 0.89 1.80
C PHE A 127 -7.80 -0.12 1.77
N THR A 128 -8.13 -1.40 1.91
CA THR A 128 -7.23 -2.48 1.60
C THR A 128 -7.18 -2.64 0.08
N LEU A 129 -5.99 -2.52 -0.53
CA LEU A 129 -5.81 -2.81 -1.96
C LEU A 129 -5.53 -4.29 -2.14
N VAL A 130 -6.56 -5.05 -2.52
CA VAL A 130 -6.48 -6.49 -2.71
C VAL A 130 -6.18 -6.80 -4.17
N PRO A 131 -5.07 -7.48 -4.51
CA PRO A 131 -4.76 -7.85 -5.89
C PRO A 131 -5.87 -8.70 -6.51
N ALA A 132 -6.19 -8.45 -7.78
CA ALA A 132 -7.11 -9.29 -8.52
C ALA A 132 -6.57 -10.73 -8.65
N THR A 133 -7.45 -11.72 -8.45
CA THR A 133 -7.08 -13.14 -8.57
C THR A 133 -7.36 -13.70 -9.96
N SER A 134 -8.25 -13.05 -10.72
CA SER A 134 -8.53 -13.40 -12.11
C SER A 134 -7.40 -12.93 -13.04
N PRO A 135 -6.86 -13.80 -13.92
CA PRO A 135 -5.89 -13.40 -14.94
C PRO A 135 -6.39 -12.31 -15.88
N ALA A 136 -7.71 -12.21 -16.09
CA ALA A 136 -8.32 -11.17 -16.93
C ALA A 136 -8.05 -9.74 -16.41
N PHE A 137 -7.72 -9.62 -15.11
CA PHE A 137 -7.47 -8.34 -14.43
C PHE A 137 -6.06 -8.30 -13.81
N ALA A 138 -5.10 -9.07 -14.35
CA ALA A 138 -3.76 -9.21 -13.78
C ALA A 138 -3.06 -7.85 -13.56
N GLY A 139 -2.76 -7.50 -12.30
CA GLY A 139 -2.17 -6.20 -11.92
C GLY A 139 -3.19 -5.10 -11.62
N ALA A 140 -4.49 -5.43 -11.62
CA ALA A 140 -5.53 -4.61 -11.02
C ALA A 140 -5.73 -4.97 -9.54
N TYR A 141 -6.41 -4.07 -8.84
CA TYR A 141 -6.74 -4.21 -7.43
C TYR A 141 -8.22 -3.93 -7.19
N GLN A 142 -8.80 -4.60 -6.21
CA GLN A 142 -10.02 -4.14 -5.56
C GLN A 142 -9.66 -3.18 -4.44
N PHE A 143 -10.37 -2.07 -4.33
CA PHE A 143 -10.25 -1.17 -3.16
C PHE A 143 -11.33 -1.55 -2.18
N VAL A 144 -10.98 -2.35 -1.17
CA VAL A 144 -11.92 -2.83 -0.15
C VAL A 144 -11.92 -1.85 1.01
N ASN A 145 -13.04 -1.19 1.26
CA ASN A 145 -13.14 -0.29 2.40
C ASN A 145 -13.05 -1.08 3.72
N VAL A 146 -12.20 -0.63 4.65
CA VAL A 146 -11.96 -1.37 5.90
C VAL A 146 -13.14 -1.29 6.88
N ASN A 147 -14.04 -0.30 6.74
CA ASN A 147 -15.23 -0.18 7.59
C ASN A 147 -16.34 -1.15 7.15
N SER A 148 -16.61 -1.22 5.84
CA SER A 148 -17.74 -1.98 5.30
C SER A 148 -17.39 -3.36 4.74
N GLY A 149 -16.12 -3.59 4.41
CA GLY A 149 -15.68 -4.78 3.65
C GLY A 149 -16.17 -4.78 2.20
N LYS A 150 -16.70 -3.67 1.68
CA LYS A 150 -17.21 -3.52 0.32
C LYS A 150 -16.19 -2.87 -0.60
N CYS A 151 -16.36 -3.09 -1.89
CA CYS A 151 -15.43 -2.65 -2.92
C CYS A 151 -15.87 -1.35 -3.57
N VAL A 152 -14.93 -0.46 -3.86
CA VAL A 152 -15.14 0.69 -4.75
C VAL A 152 -15.41 0.16 -6.17
N ALA A 153 -16.52 0.57 -6.77
CA ALA A 153 -17.00 0.07 -8.05
C ALA A 153 -17.63 1.18 -8.90
N VAL A 154 -17.58 1.01 -10.23
CA VAL A 154 -18.36 1.84 -11.15
C VAL A 154 -19.81 1.36 -11.15
N GLY A 155 -20.73 2.25 -10.76
CA GLY A 155 -22.14 1.92 -10.58
C GLY A 155 -22.80 1.37 -11.85
N GLY A 156 -23.38 0.18 -11.75
CA GLY A 156 -24.03 -0.51 -12.86
C GLY A 156 -23.09 -0.91 -14.00
N ALA A 157 -21.78 -1.05 -13.74
CA ALA A 157 -20.75 -1.39 -14.71
C ALA A 157 -20.73 -0.49 -15.96
N ARG A 158 -21.16 0.77 -15.80
CA ARG A 158 -21.22 1.75 -16.87
C ARG A 158 -19.83 2.04 -17.43
N THR A 159 -19.75 2.34 -18.72
CA THR A 159 -18.49 2.66 -19.42
C THR A 159 -18.43 4.08 -19.96
N ASN A 160 -19.47 4.90 -19.73
CA ASN A 160 -19.50 6.29 -20.13
C ASN A 160 -18.74 7.20 -19.15
N TYR A 161 -18.21 8.31 -19.67
CA TYR A 161 -17.67 9.42 -18.88
C TYR A 161 -18.68 9.95 -17.86
N GLY A 162 -18.19 10.32 -16.68
CA GLY A 162 -18.99 10.83 -15.58
C GLY A 162 -19.85 9.80 -14.87
N ALA A 163 -19.73 8.49 -15.18
CA ALA A 163 -20.45 7.47 -14.42
C ALA A 163 -20.02 7.45 -12.96
N TRP A 164 -21.00 7.33 -12.05
CA TRP A 164 -20.79 7.38 -10.62
C TRP A 164 -20.01 6.18 -10.09
N VAL A 165 -19.13 6.46 -9.14
CA VAL A 165 -18.42 5.47 -8.33
C VAL A 165 -19.14 5.31 -6.99
N ILE A 166 -19.39 4.07 -6.62
CA ILE A 166 -20.11 3.65 -5.42
C ILE A 166 -19.30 2.59 -4.69
N GLN A 167 -19.70 2.24 -3.47
CA GLN A 167 -19.30 0.94 -2.93
C GLN A 167 -20.37 -0.11 -3.23
N TRP A 168 -19.93 -1.34 -3.41
CA TRP A 168 -20.80 -2.48 -3.59
C TRP A 168 -20.13 -3.76 -3.08
N THR A 169 -20.93 -4.76 -2.74
CA THR A 169 -20.48 -6.11 -2.41
C THR A 169 -19.46 -6.59 -3.45
N CYS A 170 -18.25 -6.91 -3.00
CA CYS A 170 -17.13 -7.23 -3.87
C CYS A 170 -17.42 -8.41 -4.81
N ALA A 171 -17.04 -8.27 -6.08
CA ALA A 171 -17.05 -9.35 -7.07
C ALA A 171 -15.81 -9.30 -7.97
N GLN A 172 -15.44 -10.44 -8.57
CA GLN A 172 -14.32 -10.53 -9.52
C GLN A 172 -14.78 -10.16 -10.94
N SER A 173 -15.27 -8.95 -11.12
CA SER A 173 -15.70 -8.36 -12.41
C SER A 173 -15.06 -6.98 -12.61
N GLY A 174 -14.95 -6.53 -13.86
CA GLY A 174 -14.08 -5.41 -14.23
C GLY A 174 -14.45 -4.08 -13.59
N GLU A 175 -15.72 -3.86 -13.25
CA GLU A 175 -16.22 -2.67 -12.59
C GLU A 175 -15.70 -2.48 -11.16
N PHE A 176 -15.20 -3.54 -10.53
CA PHE A 176 -14.58 -3.52 -9.19
C PHE A 176 -13.05 -3.43 -9.24
N MET A 177 -12.46 -3.49 -10.44
CA MET A 177 -11.04 -3.66 -10.63
C MET A 177 -10.41 -2.35 -11.09
N TRP A 178 -9.41 -1.90 -10.36
CA TRP A 178 -8.70 -0.64 -10.60
C TRP A 178 -7.23 -0.92 -10.83
N ARG A 179 -6.73 -0.59 -12.02
CA ARG A 179 -5.32 -0.72 -12.40
C ARG A 179 -4.59 0.59 -12.18
N PRO A 180 -3.38 0.58 -11.61
CA PRO A 180 -2.47 1.71 -11.74
C PRO A 180 -2.26 2.02 -13.23
N TYR A 181 -2.46 3.27 -13.61
CA TYR A 181 -2.30 3.80 -14.95
C TYR A 181 -1.22 4.89 -14.91
N SER A 182 -0.07 4.58 -15.51
CA SER A 182 1.10 5.47 -15.63
C SER A 182 1.05 6.27 -16.91
#